data_AF-A0A9E5SW62-F1
#
_entry.id   AF-A0A9E5SW62-F1
#
_cell.length_a   1.000
_cell.length_b   1.000
_cell.length_c   1.000
_cell.angle_alpha   90.00
_cell.angle_beta   90.00
_cell.angle_gamma   90.00
#
_symmetry.space_group_name_H-M   'P 1'
#
loop_
_entity.id
_entity.type
_entity.pdbx_description
1 polymer ?
#
loop_
_entity_poly.entity_id
_entity_poly.type
_entity_poly.pdbx_seq_one_letter_code
_entity_poly.pdbx_strand_id
1 'polypeptide(L)'
;MKTKLLALIIFGFVSLTACDLPIQPNGIKVMSVDISETEISLAVSHTRTLTATVSPTKATIKTVNWTIEDSNIATINSSGLVTGIAEGETTVTVTTVDGGHTDTCEVVVTTISNEELWDESQDYLRTGTKTIDFYSLNDFHGSTENISANYEPGINKLSTFFKNEKAKNPGGFVLTASGDMWQGSADSNLTNGRLVND
;
A
#
# COMPACT_ATOMS: atom_id res chain seq x y z
N MET A 1 42.68 61.46 -35.86
CA MET A 1 43.11 60.81 -34.59
C MET A 1 42.19 59.64 -34.29
N LYS A 2 42.65 58.63 -33.53
CA LYS A 2 41.80 57.54 -33.02
C LYS A 2 41.47 57.83 -31.56
N THR A 3 40.19 57.93 -31.22
CA THR A 3 39.70 57.95 -29.82
C THR A 3 38.82 56.72 -29.59
N LYS A 4 39.23 55.85 -28.67
CA LYS A 4 38.42 54.74 -28.20
C LYS A 4 37.37 55.28 -27.23
N LEU A 5 36.11 54.89 -27.36
CA LEU A 5 35.13 55.06 -26.29
C LEU A 5 35.08 53.77 -25.46
N LEU A 6 34.97 53.93 -24.14
CA LEU A 6 35.05 52.81 -23.19
C LEU A 6 33.66 52.18 -23.00
N ALA A 7 33.56 50.86 -23.14
CA ALA A 7 32.32 50.13 -22.86
C ALA A 7 32.18 49.91 -21.34
N LEU A 8 31.19 50.57 -20.73
CA LEU A 8 30.89 50.41 -19.30
C LEU A 8 29.96 49.20 -19.11
N ILE A 9 30.50 48.08 -18.65
CA ILE A 9 29.69 46.90 -18.29
C ILE A 9 29.02 47.18 -16.95
N ILE A 10 27.75 47.59 -16.99
CA ILE A 10 26.91 47.69 -15.80
C ILE A 10 26.46 46.28 -15.42
N PHE A 11 26.96 45.77 -14.29
CA PHE A 11 26.39 44.58 -13.66
C PHE A 11 24.96 44.90 -13.20
N GLY A 12 23.98 44.45 -13.98
CA GLY A 12 22.56 44.59 -13.62
C GLY A 12 22.27 43.80 -12.35
N PHE A 13 22.02 44.52 -11.25
CA PHE A 13 21.63 43.91 -9.98
C PHE A 13 20.25 43.28 -10.16
N VAL A 14 20.18 41.96 -10.31
CA VAL A 14 18.91 41.23 -10.33
C VAL A 14 18.32 41.31 -8.94
N SER A 15 17.52 42.35 -8.71
CA SER A 15 16.66 42.43 -7.53
C SER A 15 15.69 41.26 -7.62
N LEU A 16 15.93 40.23 -6.80
CA LEU A 16 14.96 39.18 -6.54
C LEU A 16 13.80 39.82 -5.77
N THR A 17 12.90 40.44 -6.53
CA THR A 17 11.66 40.99 -6.03
C THR A 17 10.80 39.83 -5.57
N ALA A 18 10.93 39.50 -4.27
CA ALA A 18 9.85 38.87 -3.55
C ALA A 18 8.58 39.66 -3.87
N CYS A 19 7.61 39.01 -4.51
CA CYS A 19 6.40 39.68 -4.95
C CYS A 19 5.53 39.94 -3.70
N ASP A 20 5.81 41.05 -3.01
CA ASP A 20 4.92 41.60 -2.00
C ASP A 20 3.69 42.17 -2.72
N LEU A 21 2.78 41.24 -2.99
CA LEU A 21 1.42 41.53 -3.45
C LEU A 21 0.83 42.59 -2.52
N PRO A 22 0.32 43.72 -3.06
CA PRO A 22 -0.14 44.83 -2.24
C PRO A 22 -1.28 44.36 -1.33
N ILE A 23 -1.11 44.55 -0.02
CA ILE A 23 -2.05 44.08 1.01
C ILE A 23 -3.39 44.82 0.85
N GLN A 24 -4.28 44.24 0.04
CA GLN A 24 -5.63 44.73 -0.16
C GLN A 24 -6.44 44.57 1.15
N PRO A 25 -7.38 45.47 1.46
CA PRO A 25 -8.23 45.38 2.65
C PRO A 25 -9.21 44.19 2.63
N ASN A 26 -9.14 43.31 1.62
CA ASN A 26 -10.01 42.15 1.41
C ASN A 26 -9.21 40.82 1.37
N GLY A 27 -7.99 40.80 1.93
CA GLY A 27 -7.10 39.64 1.93
C GLY A 27 -6.36 39.40 0.61
N ILE A 28 -5.49 38.38 0.60
CA ILE A 28 -4.84 37.87 -0.61
C ILE A 28 -5.80 36.86 -1.25
N LYS A 29 -6.21 37.13 -2.49
CA LYS A 29 -7.11 36.27 -3.25
C LYS A 29 -6.40 35.01 -3.77
N VAL A 30 -7.20 33.98 -3.97
CA VAL A 30 -6.83 32.81 -4.78
C VAL A 30 -6.59 33.22 -6.24
N MET A 31 -5.75 32.47 -6.95
CA MET A 31 -5.44 32.63 -8.38
C MET A 31 -5.52 31.33 -9.17
N SER A 32 -5.22 30.19 -8.54
CA SER A 32 -5.45 28.84 -9.09
C SER A 32 -5.70 27.82 -8.00
N VAL A 33 -6.21 26.66 -8.40
CA VAL A 33 -6.14 25.41 -7.68
C VAL A 33 -5.62 24.34 -8.64
N ASP A 34 -4.83 23.41 -8.12
CA ASP A 34 -4.16 22.37 -8.89
C ASP A 34 -4.34 21.03 -8.13
N ILE A 35 -4.87 19.99 -8.78
CA ILE A 35 -5.03 18.63 -8.22
C ILE A 35 -3.70 17.86 -8.37
N SER A 36 -3.40 16.96 -7.42
CA SER A 36 -2.17 16.14 -7.41
C SER A 36 -1.98 15.21 -8.60
N GLU A 37 -3.07 14.79 -9.26
CA GLU A 37 -3.13 13.78 -10.30
C GLU A 37 -4.21 14.21 -11.31
N THR A 38 -3.92 14.20 -12.62
CA THR A 38 -4.90 14.53 -13.67
C THR A 38 -5.81 13.36 -14.03
N GLU A 39 -5.34 12.14 -13.78
CA GLU A 39 -6.02 10.87 -14.03
C GLU A 39 -5.65 9.92 -12.89
N ILE A 40 -6.62 9.15 -12.38
CA ILE A 40 -6.40 8.08 -11.41
C ILE A 40 -7.15 6.81 -11.82
N SER A 41 -6.46 5.67 -11.72
CA SER A 41 -7.09 4.35 -11.80
C SER A 41 -7.16 3.70 -10.42
N LEU A 42 -8.28 3.03 -10.14
CA LEU A 42 -8.49 2.20 -8.96
C LEU A 42 -9.53 1.10 -9.22
N ALA A 43 -9.46 0.00 -8.47
CA ALA A 43 -10.46 -1.05 -8.53
C ALA A 43 -11.75 -0.68 -7.76
N VAL A 44 -12.87 -1.31 -8.11
CA VAL A 44 -14.11 -1.29 -7.32
C VAL A 44 -13.83 -1.59 -5.84
N SER A 45 -14.53 -0.88 -4.93
CA SER A 45 -14.36 -0.91 -3.47
C SER A 45 -12.99 -0.49 -2.93
N HIS A 46 -12.05 -0.03 -3.76
CA HIS A 46 -10.79 0.57 -3.33
C HIS A 46 -10.91 2.09 -3.22
N THR A 47 -9.87 2.75 -2.68
CA THR A 47 -9.84 4.19 -2.46
C THR A 47 -8.50 4.82 -2.86
N ARG A 48 -8.52 6.13 -3.17
CA ARG A 48 -7.33 6.96 -3.41
C ARG A 48 -7.60 8.39 -2.92
N THR A 49 -6.60 9.11 -2.42
CA THR A 49 -6.78 10.49 -1.93
C THR A 49 -6.19 11.50 -2.90
N LEU A 50 -7.04 12.30 -3.54
CA LEU A 50 -6.64 13.47 -4.32
C LEU A 50 -6.31 14.64 -3.40
N THR A 51 -5.23 15.36 -3.69
CA THR A 51 -4.83 16.57 -2.93
C THR A 51 -5.00 17.81 -3.80
N ALA A 52 -5.62 18.85 -3.26
CA ALA A 52 -5.78 20.14 -3.92
C ALA A 52 -4.79 21.18 -3.38
N THR A 53 -4.00 21.77 -4.26
CA THR A 53 -3.02 22.82 -3.94
C THR A 53 -3.57 24.18 -4.35
N VAL A 54 -3.76 25.10 -3.40
CA VAL A 54 -4.31 26.44 -3.67
C VAL A 54 -3.20 27.48 -3.74
N SER A 55 -3.13 28.20 -4.87
CA SER A 55 -2.14 29.26 -5.14
C SER A 55 -2.79 30.65 -5.17
N PRO A 56 -2.08 31.71 -4.73
CA PRO A 56 -0.76 31.70 -4.13
C PRO A 56 -0.76 31.14 -2.70
N THR A 57 0.39 30.65 -2.22
CA THR A 57 0.52 30.03 -0.88
C THR A 57 0.18 30.98 0.28
N LYS A 58 0.10 32.30 0.05
CA LYS A 58 -0.35 33.31 1.03
C LYS A 58 -1.85 33.66 0.94
N ALA A 59 -2.63 33.01 0.07
CA ALA A 59 -4.07 33.26 -0.08
C ALA A 59 -4.83 33.09 1.25
N THR A 60 -5.79 33.98 1.51
CA THR A 60 -6.45 34.12 2.82
C THR A 60 -7.54 33.07 3.05
N ILE A 61 -8.24 32.64 1.99
CA ILE A 61 -9.24 31.57 2.02
C ILE A 61 -8.76 30.47 1.07
N LYS A 62 -8.48 29.28 1.61
CA LYS A 62 -7.99 28.12 0.84
C LYS A 62 -8.95 26.93 0.85
N THR A 63 -10.16 27.13 1.36
CA THR A 63 -11.19 26.09 1.38
C THR A 63 -11.58 25.72 -0.03
N VAL A 64 -11.63 24.43 -0.31
CA VAL A 64 -12.12 23.87 -1.58
C VAL A 64 -13.35 22.99 -1.31
N ASN A 65 -14.22 22.91 -2.30
CA ASN A 65 -15.27 21.91 -2.39
C ASN A 65 -14.85 20.85 -3.43
N TRP A 66 -15.27 19.61 -3.22
CA TRP A 66 -15.11 18.51 -4.16
C TRP A 66 -16.48 18.09 -4.69
N THR A 67 -16.53 17.74 -5.98
CA THR A 67 -17.70 17.20 -6.67
C THR A 67 -17.27 16.09 -7.62
N ILE A 68 -18.21 15.22 -7.99
CA ILE A 68 -17.98 14.12 -8.93
C ILE A 68 -19.20 14.01 -9.87
N GLU A 69 -18.97 13.69 -11.13
CA GLU A 69 -20.01 13.71 -12.16
C GLU A 69 -21.01 12.55 -12.03
N ASP A 70 -20.54 11.31 -11.96
CA ASP A 70 -21.38 10.13 -11.70
C ASP A 70 -21.05 9.48 -10.34
N SER A 71 -21.93 9.72 -9.36
CA SER A 71 -21.86 9.14 -8.03
C SER A 71 -22.11 7.62 -7.97
N ASN A 72 -22.51 6.98 -9.08
CA ASN A 72 -22.69 5.54 -9.18
C ASN A 72 -21.39 4.82 -9.58
N ILE A 73 -20.46 5.50 -10.25
CA ILE A 73 -19.15 4.97 -10.67
C ILE A 73 -18.15 5.11 -9.52
N ALA A 74 -18.07 6.30 -8.91
CA ALA A 74 -17.26 6.56 -7.73
C ALA A 74 -17.90 7.63 -6.83
N THR A 75 -17.37 7.80 -5.62
CA THR A 75 -17.71 8.93 -4.74
C THR A 75 -16.45 9.62 -4.24
N ILE A 76 -16.55 10.90 -3.89
CA ILE A 76 -15.47 11.68 -3.24
C ILE A 76 -15.98 12.37 -1.97
N ASN A 77 -15.16 12.41 -0.93
CA ASN A 77 -15.50 13.09 0.33
C ASN A 77 -14.81 14.47 0.47
N SER A 78 -15.13 15.20 1.54
CA SER A 78 -14.59 16.54 1.80
C SER A 78 -13.08 16.60 2.07
N SER A 79 -12.40 15.46 2.24
CA SER A 79 -10.94 15.36 2.38
C SER A 79 -10.25 14.85 1.09
N GLY A 80 -10.96 14.79 -0.04
CA GLY A 80 -10.42 14.34 -1.32
C GLY A 80 -10.29 12.81 -1.45
N LEU A 81 -10.84 12.02 -0.53
CA LEU A 81 -10.82 10.56 -0.62
C LEU A 81 -11.87 10.09 -1.63
N VAL A 82 -11.41 9.59 -2.77
CA VAL A 82 -12.18 8.93 -3.81
C VAL A 82 -12.38 7.45 -3.43
N THR A 83 -13.57 6.91 -3.69
CA THR A 83 -13.95 5.50 -3.48
C THR A 83 -14.65 4.95 -4.73
N GLY A 84 -14.14 3.88 -5.33
CA GLY A 84 -14.74 3.24 -6.51
C GLY A 84 -15.95 2.37 -6.16
N ILE A 85 -17.03 2.47 -6.92
CA ILE A 85 -18.33 1.82 -6.65
C ILE A 85 -18.71 0.83 -7.75
N ALA A 86 -18.59 1.24 -9.02
CA ALA A 86 -18.89 0.41 -10.19
C ALA A 86 -17.85 0.64 -11.29
N GLU A 87 -17.78 -0.27 -12.26
CA GLU A 87 -16.92 -0.13 -13.44
C GLU A 87 -17.33 1.10 -14.28
N GLY A 88 -16.35 1.88 -14.75
CA GLY A 88 -16.58 3.02 -15.63
C GLY A 88 -15.65 4.20 -15.37
N GLU A 89 -15.91 5.31 -16.05
CA GLU A 89 -15.13 6.54 -16.02
C GLU A 89 -16.00 7.70 -15.50
N THR A 90 -15.47 8.52 -14.59
CA THR A 90 -16.15 9.73 -14.10
C THR A 90 -15.14 10.82 -13.77
N THR A 91 -15.49 12.09 -14.00
CA THR A 91 -14.63 13.23 -13.61
C THR A 91 -14.92 13.68 -12.17
N VAL A 92 -13.85 13.89 -11.41
CA VAL A 92 -13.85 14.67 -10.16
C VAL A 92 -13.50 16.11 -10.49
N THR A 93 -14.25 17.07 -9.92
CA THR A 93 -13.94 18.51 -10.01
C THR A 93 -13.71 19.08 -8.63
N VAL A 94 -12.59 19.80 -8.45
CA VAL A 94 -12.35 20.66 -7.28
C VAL A 94 -12.80 22.09 -7.59
N THR A 95 -13.26 22.84 -6.59
CA THR A 95 -13.61 24.26 -6.74
C THR A 95 -13.23 25.08 -5.51
N THR A 96 -12.53 26.20 -5.68
CA THR A 96 -12.15 27.07 -4.57
C THR A 96 -13.32 27.94 -4.10
N VAL A 97 -13.52 28.02 -2.78
CA VAL A 97 -14.61 28.84 -2.19
C VAL A 97 -14.38 30.34 -2.41
N ASP A 98 -13.12 30.76 -2.50
CA ASP A 98 -12.74 32.11 -2.95
C ASP A 98 -12.30 32.07 -4.43
N GLY A 99 -12.83 32.98 -5.24
CA GLY A 99 -12.54 33.08 -6.68
C GLY A 99 -13.27 32.09 -7.60
N GLY A 100 -13.68 30.91 -7.11
CA GLY A 100 -14.37 29.90 -7.92
C GLY A 100 -13.47 29.22 -8.96
N HIS A 101 -12.17 29.12 -8.68
CA HIS A 101 -11.21 28.44 -9.55
C HIS A 101 -11.43 26.92 -9.50
N THR A 102 -11.31 26.26 -10.64
CA THR A 102 -11.60 24.84 -10.81
C THR A 102 -10.43 24.10 -11.42
N ASP A 103 -10.28 22.84 -11.05
CA ASP A 103 -9.42 21.86 -11.72
C ASP A 103 -10.09 20.47 -11.67
N THR A 104 -9.66 19.54 -12.53
CA THR A 104 -10.36 18.28 -12.80
C THR A 104 -9.43 17.07 -12.84
N CYS A 105 -9.91 15.96 -12.29
CA CYS A 105 -9.22 14.67 -12.31
C CYS A 105 -10.14 13.59 -12.89
N GLU A 106 -9.66 12.84 -13.86
CA GLU A 106 -10.35 11.69 -14.44
C GLU A 106 -10.22 10.47 -13.53
N VAL A 107 -11.32 9.76 -13.27
CA VAL A 107 -11.35 8.59 -12.37
C VAL A 107 -11.82 7.37 -13.15
N VAL A 108 -10.87 6.49 -13.44
CA VAL A 108 -11.11 5.20 -14.13
C VAL A 108 -11.28 4.11 -13.07
N VAL A 109 -12.49 3.59 -12.92
CA VAL A 109 -12.80 2.50 -11.98
C VAL A 109 -12.91 1.18 -12.75
N THR A 110 -12.05 0.21 -12.41
CA THR A 110 -12.04 -1.11 -13.05
C THR A 110 -12.62 -2.20 -12.14
N THR A 111 -13.30 -3.18 -12.72
CA THR A 111 -13.52 -4.45 -12.03
C THR A 111 -12.27 -5.32 -12.13
N ILE A 112 -11.81 -5.86 -11.00
CA ILE A 112 -10.86 -6.98 -11.01
C ILE A 112 -11.62 -8.19 -11.52
N SER A 113 -11.43 -8.53 -12.80
CA SER A 113 -11.96 -9.79 -13.34
C SER A 113 -11.20 -10.96 -12.72
N ASN A 114 -11.89 -12.06 -12.41
CA ASN A 114 -11.24 -13.26 -11.87
C ASN A 114 -10.38 -13.99 -12.90
N GLU A 115 -10.48 -13.63 -14.18
CA GLU A 115 -9.77 -14.25 -15.31
C GLU A 115 -8.40 -13.58 -15.54
N GLU A 116 -8.25 -12.32 -15.14
CA GLU A 116 -6.99 -11.57 -15.14
C GLU A 116 -6.13 -11.83 -13.88
N LEU A 117 -6.65 -12.59 -12.91
CA LEU A 117 -5.94 -13.01 -11.69
C LEU A 117 -4.94 -14.16 -11.88
N TRP A 118 -4.57 -14.49 -13.13
CA TRP A 118 -3.55 -15.48 -13.48
C TRP A 118 -2.33 -14.87 -14.22
N ASP A 119 -1.99 -13.61 -13.93
CA ASP A 119 -0.62 -13.14 -14.10
C ASP A 119 0.26 -13.67 -12.94
N GLU A 120 1.04 -14.72 -13.21
CA GLU A 120 1.99 -15.31 -12.28
C GLU A 120 3.07 -14.33 -11.79
N SER A 121 3.22 -13.15 -12.41
CA SER A 121 4.30 -12.20 -12.09
C SER A 121 4.01 -11.24 -10.92
N GLN A 122 2.76 -11.11 -10.45
CA GLN A 122 2.35 -10.04 -9.49
C GLN A 122 1.77 -10.50 -8.14
N ASP A 123 1.85 -11.79 -7.78
CA ASP A 123 1.23 -12.35 -6.56
C ASP A 123 1.70 -11.71 -5.23
N TYR A 124 2.86 -11.05 -5.20
CA TYR A 124 3.49 -10.54 -3.97
C TYR A 124 2.71 -9.41 -3.25
N LEU A 125 1.79 -8.70 -3.93
CA LEU A 125 1.24 -7.43 -3.43
C LEU A 125 -0.21 -7.47 -2.92
N ARG A 126 -0.98 -8.55 -3.16
CA ARG A 126 -2.43 -8.51 -2.92
C ARG A 126 -2.86 -8.91 -1.50
N THR A 127 -2.86 -7.91 -0.61
CA THR A 127 -3.55 -7.89 0.71
C THR A 127 -2.88 -8.59 1.91
N GLY A 128 -1.54 -8.64 1.90
CA GLY A 128 -0.73 -8.74 3.13
C GLY A 128 -0.12 -10.11 3.40
N THR A 129 1.13 -10.10 3.88
CA THR A 129 1.93 -11.30 4.12
C THR A 129 1.32 -12.19 5.20
N LYS A 130 0.62 -13.24 4.77
CA LYS A 130 0.35 -14.40 5.63
C LYS A 130 1.57 -15.30 5.60
N THR A 131 2.22 -15.48 6.75
CA THR A 131 3.17 -16.59 6.92
C THR A 131 2.40 -17.90 6.74
N ILE A 132 2.79 -18.69 5.74
CA ILE A 132 2.33 -20.06 5.57
C ILE A 132 3.38 -20.94 6.23
N ASP A 133 3.06 -21.45 7.42
CA ASP A 133 3.98 -22.22 8.24
C ASP A 133 4.07 -23.67 7.72
N PHE A 134 4.94 -23.90 6.73
CA PHE A 134 5.14 -25.20 6.10
C PHE A 134 5.87 -26.19 7.03
N TYR A 135 5.11 -27.10 7.65
CA TYR A 135 5.62 -28.20 8.48
C TYR A 135 5.27 -29.58 7.88
N SER A 136 6.07 -30.05 6.92
CA SER A 136 5.97 -31.42 6.40
C SER A 136 6.63 -32.41 7.37
N LEU A 137 5.88 -33.40 7.87
CA LEU A 137 6.45 -34.55 8.56
C LEU A 137 6.52 -35.75 7.62
N ASN A 138 7.71 -36.33 7.47
CA ASN A 138 7.94 -37.48 6.63
C ASN A 138 8.98 -38.42 7.27
N ASP A 139 8.57 -39.67 7.53
CA ASP A 139 9.33 -40.74 8.18
C ASP A 139 9.52 -40.51 9.69
N PHE A 140 8.61 -41.06 10.50
CA PHE A 140 8.54 -40.88 11.96
C PHE A 140 8.67 -42.21 12.71
N HIS A 141 9.84 -42.43 13.31
CA HIS A 141 10.19 -43.62 14.08
C HIS A 141 10.21 -43.39 15.61
N GLY A 142 9.43 -42.43 16.12
CA GLY A 142 9.34 -42.15 17.55
C GLY A 142 8.47 -43.16 18.31
N SER A 143 8.92 -43.59 19.48
CA SER A 143 8.11 -44.39 20.43
C SER A 143 6.80 -43.70 20.80
N THR A 144 5.77 -44.48 21.09
CA THR A 144 4.51 -44.04 21.73
C THR A 144 4.49 -44.28 23.25
N GLU A 145 5.45 -45.02 23.79
CA GLU A 145 5.44 -45.50 25.18
C GLU A 145 6.39 -44.71 26.09
N ASN A 146 5.92 -44.43 27.31
CA ASN A 146 6.72 -43.82 28.39
C ASN A 146 7.62 -44.88 29.05
N ILE A 147 8.74 -45.23 28.42
CA ILE A 147 9.66 -46.29 28.91
C ILE A 147 10.36 -45.96 30.25
N SER A 148 10.25 -44.74 30.76
CA SER A 148 10.61 -44.39 32.14
C SER A 148 9.91 -43.09 32.57
N ALA A 149 9.86 -42.82 33.88
CA ALA A 149 9.30 -41.57 34.42
C ALA A 149 10.02 -40.29 33.96
N ASN A 150 11.23 -40.41 33.43
CA ASN A 150 12.05 -39.29 32.92
C ASN A 150 12.18 -39.29 31.37
N TYR A 151 11.44 -40.16 30.67
CA TYR A 151 11.43 -40.23 29.21
C TYR A 151 10.08 -39.79 28.66
N GLU A 152 10.08 -38.72 27.87
CA GLU A 152 8.92 -38.30 27.10
C GLU A 152 9.07 -38.75 25.62
N PRO A 153 8.14 -39.60 25.11
CA PRO A 153 8.15 -40.08 23.73
C PRO A 153 7.96 -38.95 22.72
N GLY A 154 8.57 -39.10 21.54
CA GLY A 154 8.58 -38.07 20.48
C GLY A 154 7.19 -37.61 20.06
N ILE A 155 6.19 -38.49 20.08
CA ILE A 155 4.82 -38.17 19.67
C ILE A 155 4.13 -37.16 20.62
N ASN A 156 4.47 -37.17 21.92
CA ASN A 156 3.93 -36.23 22.90
C ASN A 156 4.52 -34.82 22.71
N LYS A 157 5.83 -34.74 22.45
CA LYS A 157 6.53 -33.49 22.11
C LYS A 157 5.96 -32.87 20.85
N LEU A 158 5.81 -33.68 19.80
CA LEU A 158 5.27 -33.26 18.52
C LEU A 158 3.80 -32.80 18.63
N SER A 159 2.97 -33.54 19.36
CA SER A 159 1.58 -33.14 19.67
C SER A 159 1.52 -31.79 20.41
N THR A 160 2.48 -31.53 21.30
CA THR A 160 2.57 -30.27 22.05
C THR A 160 3.07 -29.12 21.17
N PHE A 161 4.05 -29.37 20.30
CA PHE A 161 4.52 -28.41 19.31
C PHE A 161 3.38 -27.92 18.40
N PHE A 162 2.64 -28.83 17.76
CA PHE A 162 1.54 -28.44 16.86
C PHE A 162 0.40 -27.67 17.56
N LYS A 163 0.13 -27.94 18.85
CA LYS A 163 -0.83 -27.16 19.64
C LYS A 163 -0.35 -25.73 19.85
N ASN A 164 0.94 -25.53 20.10
CA ASN A 164 1.54 -24.20 20.28
C ASN A 164 1.55 -23.41 18.97
N GLU A 165 1.92 -24.01 17.84
CA GLU A 165 1.92 -23.32 16.55
C GLU A 165 0.50 -22.97 16.10
N LYS A 166 -0.48 -23.87 16.27
CA LYS A 166 -1.90 -23.55 16.01
C LYS A 166 -2.44 -22.45 16.94
N ALA A 167 -1.92 -22.31 18.16
CA ALA A 167 -2.29 -21.20 19.04
C ALA A 167 -1.73 -19.84 18.58
N LYS A 168 -0.58 -19.82 17.87
CA LYS A 168 -0.05 -18.62 17.21
C LYS A 168 -0.79 -18.28 15.92
N ASN A 169 -1.16 -19.29 15.14
CA ASN A 169 -1.81 -19.16 13.84
C ASN A 169 -3.18 -19.88 13.80
N PRO A 170 -4.21 -19.36 14.50
CA PRO A 170 -5.49 -20.07 14.66
C PRO A 170 -6.33 -20.18 13.38
N GLY A 171 -6.04 -19.36 12.36
CA GLY A 171 -6.63 -19.45 11.02
C GLY A 171 -5.74 -20.16 9.98
N GLY A 172 -4.59 -20.69 10.39
CA GLY A 172 -3.67 -21.42 9.53
C GLY A 172 -4.10 -22.86 9.25
N PHE A 173 -3.51 -23.45 8.21
CA PHE A 173 -3.70 -24.86 7.84
C PHE A 173 -2.44 -25.68 8.19
N VAL A 174 -2.60 -26.97 8.51
CA VAL A 174 -1.48 -27.89 8.78
C VAL A 174 -1.62 -29.11 7.86
N LEU A 175 -0.59 -29.39 7.06
CA LEU A 175 -0.61 -30.40 5.99
C LEU A 175 0.63 -31.30 6.12
N THR A 176 0.43 -32.60 6.36
CA THR A 176 1.48 -33.59 6.67
C THR A 176 1.47 -34.75 5.69
N ALA A 177 2.64 -35.22 5.22
CA ALA A 177 2.75 -36.27 4.21
C ALA A 177 4.09 -37.04 4.31
N SER A 178 4.02 -38.39 4.34
CA SER A 178 5.17 -39.28 4.60
C SER A 178 5.40 -40.35 3.51
N GLY A 179 6.67 -40.59 3.18
CA GLY A 179 7.25 -41.64 2.33
C GLY A 179 8.79 -41.55 2.30
N ASP A 180 9.48 -42.67 2.49
CA ASP A 180 10.90 -42.83 2.86
C ASP A 180 11.93 -42.58 1.70
N MET A 181 13.23 -42.96 1.78
CA MET A 181 13.71 -44.35 1.81
C MET A 181 14.78 -44.69 2.85
N TRP A 182 15.54 -43.71 3.39
CA TRP A 182 16.62 -43.96 4.38
C TRP A 182 16.69 -42.84 5.43
N GLN A 183 15.78 -42.90 6.42
CA GLN A 183 15.80 -42.24 7.74
C GLN A 183 15.66 -40.70 7.80
N GLY A 184 14.41 -40.24 7.96
CA GLY A 184 14.05 -39.24 8.99
C GLY A 184 13.84 -37.77 8.60
N SER A 185 12.59 -37.27 8.72
CA SER A 185 12.24 -35.84 8.76
C SER A 185 10.81 -35.59 9.32
N ALA A 186 10.31 -34.36 9.47
CA ALA A 186 11.07 -33.18 9.87
C ALA A 186 11.05 -33.15 11.39
N ASP A 187 12.09 -33.75 11.95
CA ASP A 187 12.39 -33.84 13.37
C ASP A 187 11.27 -34.35 14.31
N SER A 188 11.19 -35.63 14.70
CA SER A 188 11.54 -36.88 13.99
C SER A 188 12.88 -37.67 14.11
N ASN A 189 13.98 -37.40 14.82
CA ASN A 189 14.56 -36.33 15.64
C ASN A 189 13.63 -35.54 16.57
N LEU A 190 13.68 -34.20 16.53
CA LEU A 190 13.23 -33.26 17.58
C LEU A 190 13.86 -33.48 18.97
N THR A 191 14.75 -34.48 19.14
CA THR A 191 15.74 -34.50 20.24
C THR A 191 16.86 -35.52 20.00
N ASN A 192 16.55 -36.82 19.97
CA ASN A 192 17.56 -37.89 19.95
C ASN A 192 16.96 -39.20 19.38
N GLY A 193 17.04 -39.41 18.07
CA GLY A 193 16.73 -40.70 17.46
C GLY A 193 17.81 -41.73 17.79
N ARG A 194 17.47 -42.80 18.53
CA ARG A 194 18.31 -43.98 18.78
C ARG A 194 17.42 -45.18 19.10
N LEU A 195 17.74 -46.39 18.64
CA LEU A 195 18.64 -46.79 17.56
C LEU A 195 18.06 -48.07 16.97
N VAL A 196 18.12 -48.25 15.65
CA VAL A 196 17.95 -49.59 15.08
C VAL A 196 19.24 -50.34 15.36
N ASN A 197 19.17 -51.34 16.23
CA ASN A 197 20.18 -52.39 16.31
C ASN A 197 19.62 -53.61 15.59
N ASP A 198 20.46 -54.28 14.80
CA ASP A 198 20.14 -55.50 14.06
C ASP A 198 19.90 -56.73 14.96
#